data_AF-A0AAW1WQ68-F1
#
_entry.id   AF-A0AAW1WQ68-F1
#
_cell.length_a   1.000
_cell.length_b   1.000
_cell.length_c   1.000
_cell.angle_alpha   90.00
_cell.angle_beta   90.00
_cell.angle_gamma   90.00
#
_symmetry.space_group_name_H-M   'P 1'
#
loop_
_entity.id
_entity.type
_entity.pdbx_description
1 polymer ?
#
loop_
_entity_poly.entity_id
_entity_poly.type
_entity_poly.pdbx_seq_one_letter_code
_entity_poly.pdbx_strand_id
1 'polypeptide(L)'
;MGKLAGAVGNYNAHLVAYPDIDWPLIAKEFVTSLGVSFNPYVTQIETHDYMAKLFNAYLRFNNILIDFDCDIWRYISLGYFKQTTKAGEIGSSTMPHKVNPIDFENSEGNLGMAGGVFSYLSDKLSKSRLQRDLTDSTVLRNMGVGLGHSLLAYRSTLRGIFKLQINEACMSEDLNHSWEVLAEPIQTVMRRYGVPEPYEKLKVLTRGRTVTSESIKEFIKGLELPEEPKNILSKLTPHSYVGAAVKLAEMVDLAVRAT
;
A
#
# COMPACT_ATOMS: atom_id res chain seq x y z
N MET A 1 6.59 -16.14 -19.27
CA MET A 1 7.51 -16.60 -20.32
C MET A 1 6.97 -17.90 -20.89
N GLY A 2 7.47 -18.36 -22.02
CA GLY A 2 7.01 -19.59 -22.68
C GLY A 2 8.17 -20.33 -23.33
N LYS A 3 7.99 -21.62 -23.59
CA LYS A 3 9.03 -22.49 -24.16
C LYS A 3 8.47 -23.47 -25.17
N LEU A 4 9.33 -23.94 -26.07
CA LEU A 4 9.10 -25.10 -26.94
C LEU A 4 10.44 -25.75 -27.21
N ALA A 5 10.71 -26.91 -26.59
CA ALA A 5 12.03 -27.55 -26.68
C ALA A 5 11.99 -29.09 -26.55
N GLY A 6 10.81 -29.68 -26.76
CA GLY A 6 10.61 -31.13 -26.66
C GLY A 6 10.64 -31.68 -25.23
N ALA A 7 10.99 -32.97 -25.11
CA ALA A 7 10.81 -33.77 -23.90
C ALA A 7 11.67 -33.31 -22.71
N VAL A 8 12.90 -32.85 -22.94
CA VAL A 8 13.85 -32.49 -21.88
C VAL A 8 14.61 -31.20 -22.16
N GLY A 9 14.15 -30.39 -23.12
CA GLY A 9 14.76 -29.08 -23.42
C GLY A 9 15.75 -29.04 -24.58
N ASN A 10 16.01 -30.18 -25.26
CA ASN A 10 17.11 -30.28 -26.23
C ASN A 10 16.65 -30.65 -27.66
N TYR A 11 15.36 -30.49 -27.97
CA TYR A 11 14.82 -30.71 -29.33
C TYR A 11 15.06 -32.11 -29.91
N ASN A 12 15.36 -33.13 -29.10
CA ASN A 12 15.87 -34.44 -29.54
C ASN A 12 15.01 -35.08 -30.65
N ALA A 13 13.70 -35.18 -30.45
CA ALA A 13 12.80 -35.78 -31.43
C ALA A 13 12.70 -34.96 -32.73
N HIS A 14 12.80 -33.63 -32.62
CA HIS A 14 12.74 -32.73 -33.77
C HIS A 14 13.98 -32.89 -34.64
N LEU A 15 15.18 -32.94 -34.03
CA LEU A 15 16.45 -33.14 -34.74
C LEU A 15 16.59 -34.54 -35.34
N VAL A 16 15.98 -35.57 -34.74
CA VAL A 16 15.92 -36.92 -35.36
C VAL A 16 15.06 -36.91 -36.62
N ALA A 17 13.91 -36.23 -36.60
CA ALA A 17 13.00 -36.19 -37.74
C ALA A 17 13.46 -35.23 -38.84
N TYR A 18 14.05 -34.10 -38.45
CA TYR A 18 14.48 -33.02 -39.35
C TYR A 18 15.77 -32.38 -38.82
N PRO A 19 16.95 -32.94 -39.16
CA PRO A 19 18.23 -32.47 -38.64
C PRO A 19 18.67 -31.12 -39.21
N ASP A 20 18.21 -30.77 -40.41
CA ASP A 20 18.65 -29.55 -41.13
C ASP A 20 17.81 -28.30 -40.78
N ILE A 21 16.84 -28.42 -39.87
CA ILE A 21 15.98 -27.32 -39.44
C ILE A 21 16.54 -26.67 -38.16
N ASP A 22 16.61 -25.34 -38.15
CA ASP A 22 16.93 -24.55 -36.95
C ASP A 22 15.73 -24.52 -35.99
N TRP A 23 15.60 -25.58 -35.20
CA TRP A 23 14.54 -25.73 -34.21
C TRP A 23 14.53 -24.65 -33.12
N PRO A 24 15.68 -24.22 -32.56
CA PRO A 24 15.72 -23.07 -31.66
C PRO A 24 15.12 -21.78 -32.26
N LEU A 25 15.42 -21.48 -33.54
CA LEU A 25 14.84 -20.33 -34.23
C LEU A 25 13.31 -20.46 -34.36
N ILE A 26 12.83 -21.60 -34.88
CA ILE A 26 11.38 -21.86 -35.02
C ILE A 26 10.67 -21.79 -33.67
N ALA A 27 11.26 -22.36 -32.61
CA ALA A 27 10.69 -22.31 -31.27
C ALA A 27 10.54 -20.88 -30.75
N LYS A 28 11.56 -20.04 -30.97
CA LYS A 28 11.53 -18.62 -30.62
C LYS A 28 10.46 -17.88 -31.41
N GLU A 29 10.43 -18.05 -32.73
CA GLU A 29 9.45 -17.40 -33.61
C GLU A 29 8.03 -17.81 -33.24
N PHE A 30 7.78 -19.10 -33.01
CA PHE A 30 6.49 -19.61 -32.57
C PHE A 30 6.06 -19.00 -31.22
N VAL A 31 6.89 -19.09 -30.18
CA VAL A 31 6.52 -18.58 -28.85
C VAL A 31 6.30 -17.06 -28.88
N THR A 32 7.15 -16.32 -29.60
CA THR A 32 7.00 -14.86 -29.72
C THR A 32 5.80 -14.44 -30.58
N SER A 33 5.41 -15.24 -31.58
CA SER A 33 4.17 -15.01 -32.35
C SER A 33 2.90 -15.10 -31.50
N LEU A 34 2.96 -15.78 -30.34
CA LEU A 34 1.87 -15.84 -29.36
C LEU A 34 1.86 -14.63 -28.40
N GLY A 35 2.77 -13.67 -28.58
CA GLY A 35 2.92 -12.50 -27.68
C GLY A 35 3.61 -12.83 -26.35
N VAL A 36 4.31 -13.97 -26.26
CA VAL A 36 4.98 -14.42 -25.03
C VAL A 36 6.50 -14.32 -25.18
N SER A 37 7.19 -13.89 -24.12
CA SER A 37 8.66 -13.91 -24.07
C SER A 37 9.18 -15.36 -24.08
N PHE A 38 10.10 -15.65 -24.99
CA PHE A 38 10.71 -16.97 -25.15
C PHE A 38 11.76 -17.27 -24.08
N ASN A 39 11.70 -18.48 -23.50
CA ASN A 39 12.70 -19.03 -22.61
C ASN A 39 13.48 -20.15 -23.33
N PRO A 40 14.74 -19.91 -23.75
CA PRO A 40 15.53 -20.87 -24.51
C PRO A 40 16.11 -22.01 -23.66
N TYR A 41 16.22 -21.85 -22.34
CA TYR A 41 16.87 -22.82 -21.45
C TYR A 41 15.87 -23.36 -20.44
N VAL A 42 15.39 -24.56 -20.71
CA VAL A 42 14.36 -25.22 -19.92
C VAL A 42 14.64 -26.71 -19.83
N THR A 43 14.05 -27.37 -18.83
CA THR A 43 13.95 -28.82 -18.80
C THR A 43 12.67 -29.24 -19.55
N GLN A 44 11.92 -30.21 -19.02
CA GLN A 44 10.63 -30.57 -19.59
C GLN A 44 9.54 -29.51 -19.33
N ILE A 45 9.70 -28.70 -18.29
CA ILE A 45 8.77 -27.62 -17.89
C ILE A 45 9.42 -26.25 -18.10
N GLU A 46 8.60 -25.20 -18.14
CA GLU A 46 9.11 -23.83 -17.98
C GLU A 46 9.58 -23.64 -16.51
N THR A 47 10.53 -22.74 -16.22
CA THR A 47 11.14 -22.65 -14.89
C THR A 47 10.21 -22.05 -13.83
N HIS A 48 9.09 -21.45 -14.25
CA HIS A 48 8.08 -20.79 -13.43
C HIS A 48 8.59 -19.57 -12.64
N ASP A 49 9.83 -19.13 -12.84
CA ASP A 49 10.44 -17.98 -12.12
C ASP A 49 9.70 -16.68 -12.40
N TYR A 50 9.24 -16.50 -13.65
CA TYR A 50 8.44 -15.33 -14.02
C TYR A 50 7.11 -15.29 -13.26
N MET A 51 6.56 -16.46 -12.91
CA MET A 51 5.32 -16.56 -12.14
C MET A 51 5.56 -16.16 -10.69
N ALA A 52 6.65 -16.62 -10.09
CA ALA A 52 7.05 -16.18 -8.75
C ALA A 52 7.27 -14.66 -8.72
N LYS A 53 7.90 -14.08 -9.75
CA LYS A 53 8.02 -12.62 -9.88
C LYS A 53 6.65 -11.92 -9.94
N LEU A 54 5.71 -12.47 -10.71
CA LEU A 54 4.36 -11.93 -10.88
C LEU A 54 3.54 -12.03 -9.58
N PHE A 55 3.51 -13.19 -8.93
CA PHE A 55 2.79 -13.40 -7.67
C PHE A 55 3.35 -12.55 -6.54
N ASN A 56 4.68 -12.37 -6.48
CA ASN A 56 5.29 -11.43 -5.53
C ASN A 56 4.90 -9.97 -5.81
N ALA A 57 4.64 -9.58 -7.07
CA ALA A 57 4.12 -8.26 -7.39
C ALA A 57 2.69 -8.09 -6.88
N TYR A 58 1.82 -9.08 -7.07
CA TYR A 58 0.47 -9.08 -6.49
C TYR A 58 0.50 -9.04 -4.96
N LEU A 59 1.36 -9.84 -4.33
CA LEU A 59 1.53 -9.84 -2.88
C LEU A 59 1.92 -8.46 -2.35
N ARG A 60 2.89 -7.79 -2.98
CA ARG A 60 3.29 -6.42 -2.59
C ARG A 60 2.14 -5.43 -2.72
N PHE A 61 1.40 -5.46 -3.82
CA PHE A 61 0.23 -4.60 -3.99
C PHE A 61 -0.85 -4.89 -2.93
N ASN A 62 -1.12 -6.17 -2.66
CA ASN A 62 -2.08 -6.57 -1.63
C ASN A 62 -1.67 -6.06 -0.24
N ASN A 63 -0.37 -6.10 0.11
CA ASN A 63 0.10 -5.58 1.39
C ASN A 63 -0.10 -4.06 1.51
N ILE A 64 0.13 -3.31 0.43
CA ILE A 64 -0.17 -1.86 0.39
C ILE A 64 -1.68 -1.63 0.60
N LEU A 65 -2.52 -2.47 -0.02
CA LEU A 65 -3.97 -2.34 0.11
C LEU A 65 -4.49 -2.75 1.49
N ILE A 66 -3.88 -3.75 2.14
CA ILE A 66 -4.16 -4.10 3.55
C ILE A 66 -3.86 -2.90 4.45
N ASP A 67 -2.69 -2.27 4.29
CA ASP A 67 -2.32 -1.08 5.08
C ASP A 67 -3.35 0.05 4.90
N PHE A 68 -3.78 0.28 3.65
CA PHE A 68 -4.87 1.21 3.35
C PHE A 68 -6.20 0.83 4.01
N ASP A 69 -6.63 -0.45 3.91
CA ASP A 69 -7.88 -0.91 4.50
C ASP A 69 -7.87 -0.73 6.05
N CYS A 70 -6.74 -1.04 6.71
CA CYS A 70 -6.56 -0.85 8.15
C CYS A 70 -6.57 0.63 8.57
N ASP A 71 -5.89 1.50 7.81
CA ASP A 71 -5.87 2.93 8.09
C ASP A 71 -7.25 3.58 7.91
N ILE A 72 -7.97 3.23 6.84
CA ILE A 72 -9.34 3.72 6.63
C ILE A 72 -10.27 3.19 7.72
N TRP A 73 -10.15 1.93 8.11
CA TRP A 73 -10.89 1.38 9.26
C TRP A 73 -10.66 2.23 10.51
N ARG A 74 -9.40 2.60 10.79
CA ARG A 74 -9.04 3.43 11.93
C ARG A 74 -9.61 4.85 11.82
N TYR A 75 -9.55 5.48 10.65
CA TYR A 75 -10.14 6.80 10.45
C TYR A 75 -11.67 6.80 10.59
N ILE A 76 -12.35 5.72 10.20
CA ILE A 76 -13.77 5.52 10.48
C ILE A 76 -14.01 5.36 11.99
N SER A 77 -13.17 4.58 12.68
CA SER A 77 -13.26 4.41 14.15
C SER A 77 -13.02 5.70 14.92
N LEU A 78 -12.17 6.60 14.40
CA LEU A 78 -11.93 7.94 14.95
C LEU A 78 -13.07 8.93 14.60
N GLY A 79 -13.99 8.54 13.71
CA GLY A 79 -15.09 9.40 13.26
C GLY A 79 -14.70 10.43 12.20
N TYR A 80 -13.49 10.36 11.65
CA TYR A 80 -13.03 11.24 10.57
C TYR A 80 -13.74 10.96 9.25
N PHE A 81 -14.18 9.72 9.07
CA PHE A 81 -15.12 9.35 8.02
C PHE A 81 -16.43 8.84 8.60
N LYS A 82 -17.53 9.36 8.06
CA LYS A 82 -18.85 8.74 8.13
C LYS A 82 -19.03 7.84 6.91
N GLN A 83 -20.02 6.95 6.99
CA GLN A 83 -20.35 6.04 5.90
C GLN A 83 -21.79 6.26 5.44
N THR A 84 -21.98 6.35 4.12
CA THR A 84 -23.34 6.32 3.55
C THR A 84 -23.95 4.94 3.72
N THR A 85 -25.21 4.92 4.16
CA THR A 85 -26.02 3.70 4.24
C THR A 85 -27.11 3.73 3.19
N LYS A 86 -27.45 2.57 2.63
CA LYS A 86 -28.66 2.44 1.82
C LYS A 86 -29.85 2.10 2.71
N ALA A 87 -31.02 2.63 2.36
CA ALA A 87 -32.26 2.29 3.06
C ALA A 87 -32.47 0.76 3.03
N GLY A 88 -32.64 0.17 4.21
CA GLY A 88 -32.81 -1.28 4.38
C GLY A 88 -31.53 -2.09 4.66
N GLU A 89 -30.34 -1.48 4.63
CA GLU A 89 -29.12 -2.16 5.08
C GLU A 89 -29.11 -2.35 6.61
N ILE A 90 -28.86 -3.58 7.06
CA ILE A 90 -28.75 -3.93 8.47
C ILE A 90 -27.27 -3.92 8.84
N GLY A 91 -26.84 -2.93 9.62
CA GLY A 91 -25.44 -2.83 10.07
C GLY A 91 -25.09 -3.72 11.27
N SER A 92 -26.07 -4.05 12.12
CA SER A 92 -25.92 -5.02 13.22
C SER A 92 -27.27 -5.66 13.54
N SER A 93 -27.26 -6.96 13.88
CA SER A 93 -28.46 -7.71 14.27
C SER A 93 -29.07 -7.29 15.61
N THR A 94 -28.31 -6.60 16.46
CA THR A 94 -28.74 -6.19 17.81
C THR A 94 -28.59 -4.70 18.09
N MET A 95 -27.80 -3.97 17.29
CA MET A 95 -27.55 -2.53 17.48
C MET A 95 -27.97 -1.74 16.22
N PRO A 96 -29.21 -1.24 16.15
CA PRO A 96 -29.78 -0.65 14.92
C PRO A 96 -29.08 0.65 14.45
N HIS A 97 -28.31 1.29 15.32
CA HIS A 97 -27.55 2.52 14.99
C HIS A 97 -26.15 2.24 14.42
N LYS A 98 -25.69 0.98 14.43
CA LYS A 98 -24.29 0.65 14.12
C LYS A 98 -24.06 0.58 12.61
N VAL A 99 -23.08 1.33 12.12
CA VAL A 99 -22.60 1.29 10.73
C VAL A 99 -21.14 0.88 10.75
N ASN A 100 -20.84 -0.32 10.26
CA ASN A 100 -19.49 -0.92 10.32
C ASN A 100 -18.78 -0.80 8.97
N PRO A 101 -17.45 -0.61 8.96
CA PRO A 101 -16.63 -0.58 7.75
C PRO A 101 -16.42 -1.96 7.10
N ILE A 102 -17.50 -2.74 6.94
CA ILE A 102 -17.47 -4.16 6.54
C ILE A 102 -16.81 -4.40 5.18
N ASP A 103 -16.85 -3.40 4.29
CA ASP A 103 -16.26 -3.52 2.96
C ASP A 103 -14.72 -3.54 3.05
N PHE A 104 -14.13 -2.72 3.93
CA PHE A 104 -12.68 -2.72 4.19
C PHE A 104 -12.25 -3.97 4.96
N GLU A 105 -13.01 -4.38 5.98
CA GLU A 105 -12.76 -5.61 6.74
C GLU A 105 -12.81 -6.87 5.85
N ASN A 106 -13.77 -6.91 4.90
CA ASN A 106 -13.87 -8.00 3.93
C ASN A 106 -12.69 -8.01 2.96
N SER A 107 -12.23 -6.84 2.53
CA SER A 107 -11.05 -6.73 1.68
C SER A 107 -9.81 -7.24 2.40
N GLU A 108 -9.51 -6.70 3.59
CA GLU A 108 -8.35 -7.07 4.42
C GLU A 108 -8.23 -8.60 4.56
N GLY A 109 -9.32 -9.26 4.97
CA GLY A 109 -9.33 -10.72 5.14
C GLY A 109 -9.08 -11.49 3.83
N ASN A 110 -9.63 -11.04 2.71
CA ASN A 110 -9.40 -11.66 1.41
C ASN A 110 -7.98 -11.43 0.89
N LEU A 111 -7.39 -10.25 1.14
CA LEU A 111 -5.99 -9.97 0.77
C LEU A 111 -5.02 -10.87 1.54
N GLY A 112 -5.30 -11.13 2.82
CA GLY A 112 -4.54 -12.10 3.61
C GLY A 112 -4.58 -13.51 3.01
N MET A 113 -5.78 -13.99 2.63
CA MET A 113 -5.96 -15.29 1.95
C MET A 113 -5.22 -15.34 0.60
N ALA A 114 -5.36 -14.29 -0.21
CA ALA A 114 -4.65 -14.18 -1.49
C ALA A 114 -3.13 -14.22 -1.29
N GLY A 115 -2.63 -13.51 -0.28
CA GLY A 115 -1.20 -13.44 0.04
C GLY A 115 -0.61 -14.81 0.42
N GLY A 116 -1.33 -15.59 1.23
CA GLY A 116 -0.93 -16.96 1.57
C GLY A 116 -0.81 -17.86 0.33
N VAL A 117 -1.76 -17.77 -0.59
CA VAL A 117 -1.73 -18.53 -1.86
C VAL A 117 -0.56 -18.09 -2.73
N PHE A 118 -0.36 -16.78 -2.94
CA PHE A 118 0.72 -16.26 -3.79
C PHE A 118 2.11 -16.58 -3.25
N SER A 119 2.30 -16.53 -1.94
CA SER A 119 3.54 -16.92 -1.27
C SER A 119 3.86 -18.40 -1.55
N TYR A 120 2.89 -19.29 -1.29
CA TYR A 120 3.05 -20.72 -1.54
C TYR A 120 3.35 -21.04 -3.01
N LEU A 121 2.60 -20.44 -3.95
CA LEU A 121 2.80 -20.65 -5.38
C LEU A 121 4.21 -20.21 -5.82
N SER A 122 4.66 -19.04 -5.36
CA SER A 122 5.98 -18.49 -5.68
C SER A 122 7.11 -19.41 -5.22
N ASP A 123 7.00 -19.91 -3.99
CA ASP A 123 8.04 -20.73 -3.36
C ASP A 123 8.08 -22.17 -3.88
N LYS A 124 6.92 -22.72 -4.24
CA LYS A 124 6.81 -24.12 -4.67
C LYS A 124 7.11 -24.31 -6.15
N LEU A 125 6.63 -23.43 -7.03
CA LEU A 125 6.62 -23.69 -8.48
C LEU A 125 8.02 -23.65 -9.10
N SER A 126 8.92 -22.82 -8.57
CA SER A 126 10.32 -22.72 -9.01
C SER A 126 11.19 -23.94 -8.67
N LYS A 127 10.62 -24.97 -8.01
CA LYS A 127 11.34 -26.16 -7.55
C LYS A 127 10.70 -27.42 -8.12
N SER A 128 11.49 -28.17 -8.88
CA SER A 128 11.10 -29.45 -9.49
C SER A 128 12.31 -30.39 -9.51
N ARG A 129 12.12 -31.67 -9.16
CA ARG A 129 13.22 -32.64 -9.10
C ARG A 129 13.73 -32.99 -10.51
N LEU A 130 15.05 -32.91 -10.72
CA LEU A 130 15.72 -33.27 -11.98
C LEU A 130 15.07 -32.59 -13.20
N GLN A 131 14.78 -33.32 -14.28
CA GLN A 131 14.16 -32.75 -15.49
C GLN A 131 12.69 -32.33 -15.28
N ARG A 132 12.01 -32.92 -14.30
CA ARG A 132 10.79 -32.44 -13.63
C ARG A 132 10.23 -33.52 -12.70
N ASP A 133 9.46 -33.11 -11.71
CA ASP A 133 8.34 -33.88 -11.17
C ASP A 133 7.00 -33.25 -11.58
N LEU A 134 5.87 -33.90 -11.25
CA LEU A 134 4.54 -33.49 -11.70
C LEU A 134 3.72 -32.75 -10.62
N THR A 135 4.36 -32.37 -9.51
CA THR A 135 3.65 -31.69 -8.40
C THR A 135 3.17 -30.30 -8.79
N ASP A 136 3.84 -29.64 -9.73
CA ASP A 136 3.45 -28.35 -10.29
C ASP A 136 2.09 -28.40 -11.02
N SER A 137 1.78 -29.51 -11.70
CA SER A 137 0.54 -29.65 -12.48
C SER A 137 -0.74 -29.43 -11.67
N THR A 138 -0.84 -29.97 -10.46
CA THR A 138 -2.02 -29.72 -9.59
C THR A 138 -1.96 -28.33 -8.96
N VAL A 139 -0.76 -27.85 -8.62
CA VAL A 139 -0.57 -26.54 -8.00
C VAL A 139 -0.91 -25.39 -8.95
N LEU A 140 -0.55 -25.50 -10.24
CA LEU A 140 -0.88 -24.52 -11.27
C LEU A 140 -2.39 -24.34 -11.47
N ARG A 141 -3.22 -25.33 -11.13
CA ARG A 141 -4.69 -25.21 -11.18
C ARG A 141 -5.24 -24.27 -10.11
N ASN A 142 -4.42 -23.87 -9.14
CA ASN A 142 -4.81 -23.01 -8.03
C ASN A 142 -4.37 -21.54 -8.21
N MET A 143 -3.76 -21.17 -9.34
CA MET A 143 -3.40 -19.76 -9.61
C MET A 143 -4.60 -18.81 -9.49
N GLY A 144 -5.75 -19.26 -9.99
CA GLY A 144 -6.99 -18.50 -9.95
C GLY A 144 -7.53 -18.26 -8.54
N VAL A 145 -7.13 -19.07 -7.55
CA VAL A 145 -7.62 -18.94 -6.16
C VAL A 145 -7.08 -17.66 -5.53
N GLY A 146 -5.77 -17.42 -5.62
CA GLY A 146 -5.15 -16.18 -5.11
C GLY A 146 -5.68 -14.95 -5.85
N LEU A 147 -5.79 -15.03 -7.18
CA LEU A 147 -6.34 -13.95 -8.01
C LEU A 147 -7.83 -13.68 -7.70
N GLY A 148 -8.61 -14.71 -7.40
CA GLY A 148 -10.02 -14.59 -7.06
C GLY A 148 -10.24 -13.86 -5.73
N HIS A 149 -9.48 -14.21 -4.70
CA HIS A 149 -9.50 -13.49 -3.43
C HIS A 149 -9.05 -12.04 -3.59
N SER A 150 -7.98 -11.79 -4.35
CA SER A 150 -7.55 -10.43 -4.69
C SER A 150 -8.64 -9.63 -5.39
N LEU A 151 -9.30 -10.19 -6.42
CA LEU A 151 -10.36 -9.48 -7.13
C LEU A 151 -11.57 -9.17 -6.23
N LEU A 152 -11.94 -10.08 -5.34
CA LEU A 152 -13.00 -9.84 -4.36
C LEU A 152 -12.62 -8.69 -3.43
N ALA A 153 -11.41 -8.70 -2.90
CA ALA A 153 -10.88 -7.63 -2.06
C ALA A 153 -10.91 -6.27 -2.77
N TYR A 154 -10.39 -6.18 -3.99
CA TYR A 154 -10.35 -4.93 -4.74
C TYR A 154 -11.75 -4.35 -4.97
N ARG A 155 -12.75 -5.21 -5.23
CA ARG A 155 -14.15 -4.80 -5.34
C ARG A 155 -14.74 -4.32 -4.02
N SER A 156 -14.38 -4.98 -2.91
CA SER A 156 -14.82 -4.59 -1.58
C SER A 156 -14.21 -3.23 -1.18
N THR A 157 -12.89 -3.04 -1.31
CA THR A 157 -12.25 -1.73 -1.04
C THR A 157 -12.86 -0.62 -1.89
N LEU A 158 -13.02 -0.81 -3.21
CA LEU A 158 -13.64 0.20 -4.07
C LEU A 158 -15.07 0.55 -3.61
N ARG A 159 -15.86 -0.43 -3.20
CA ARG A 159 -17.20 -0.20 -2.65
C ARG A 159 -17.14 0.59 -1.35
N GLY A 160 -16.20 0.27 -0.46
CA GLY A 160 -15.96 1.01 0.78
C GLY A 160 -15.59 2.48 0.50
N ILE A 161 -14.67 2.72 -0.44
CA ILE A 161 -14.26 4.07 -0.85
C ILE A 161 -15.47 4.91 -1.28
N PHE A 162 -16.37 4.35 -2.10
CA PHE A 162 -17.56 5.08 -2.55
C PHE A 162 -18.56 5.41 -1.43
N LYS A 163 -18.42 4.79 -0.25
CA LYS A 163 -19.27 5.08 0.91
C LYS A 163 -18.72 6.15 1.83
N LEU A 164 -17.43 6.49 1.72
CA LEU A 164 -16.77 7.44 2.62
C LEU A 164 -17.32 8.86 2.47
N GLN A 165 -17.60 9.49 3.60
CA GLN A 165 -17.93 10.91 3.71
C GLN A 165 -17.03 11.56 4.76
N ILE A 166 -16.28 12.58 4.36
CA ILE A 166 -15.40 13.29 5.29
C ILE A 166 -16.21 13.99 6.38
N ASN A 167 -15.70 13.94 7.61
CA ASN A 167 -16.28 14.61 8.77
C ASN A 167 -15.37 15.75 9.25
N GLU A 168 -15.36 16.84 8.48
CA GLU A 168 -14.51 18.00 8.73
C GLU A 168 -14.65 18.57 10.14
N ALA A 169 -15.87 18.55 10.70
CA ALA A 169 -16.12 19.04 12.06
C ALA A 169 -15.36 18.24 13.12
N CYS A 170 -15.33 16.91 13.00
CA CYS A 170 -14.60 16.05 13.94
C CYS A 170 -13.08 16.23 13.82
N MET A 171 -12.58 16.29 12.58
CA MET A 171 -11.15 16.53 12.34
C MET A 171 -10.72 17.91 12.85
N SER A 172 -11.57 18.92 12.64
CA SER A 172 -11.33 20.29 13.10
C SER A 172 -11.25 20.38 14.61
N GLU A 173 -12.14 19.69 15.32
CA GLU A 173 -12.15 19.66 16.78
C GLU A 173 -10.91 18.97 17.35
N ASP A 174 -10.51 17.83 16.79
CA ASP A 174 -9.28 17.14 17.19
C ASP A 174 -8.05 18.03 17.03
N LEU A 175 -7.97 18.79 15.92
CA LEU A 175 -6.90 19.77 15.70
C LEU A 175 -6.97 20.94 16.69
N ASN A 176 -8.17 21.42 17.05
CA ASN A 176 -8.35 22.48 18.05
C ASN A 176 -7.87 22.08 19.45
N HIS A 177 -7.84 20.77 19.74
CA HIS A 177 -7.36 20.23 21.01
C HIS A 177 -5.89 19.81 21.01
N SER A 178 -5.23 19.79 19.85
CA SER A 178 -3.88 19.23 19.69
C SER A 178 -2.80 20.31 19.51
N TRP A 179 -2.73 21.31 20.39
CA TRP A 179 -1.78 22.43 20.27
C TRP A 179 -0.31 22.04 20.51
N GLU A 180 -0.07 20.90 21.16
CA GLU A 180 1.25 20.33 21.41
C GLU A 180 2.03 20.05 20.12
N VAL A 181 1.35 19.85 18.98
CA VAL A 181 2.01 19.62 17.67
C VAL A 181 2.84 20.83 17.22
N LEU A 182 2.51 22.04 17.71
CA LEU A 182 3.27 23.25 17.41
C LEU A 182 4.61 23.33 18.16
N ALA A 183 4.91 22.38 19.06
CA ALA A 183 6.21 22.31 19.71
C ALA A 183 7.36 22.15 18.69
N GLU A 184 7.18 21.31 17.66
CA GLU A 184 8.20 21.06 16.63
C GLU A 184 8.60 22.33 15.84
N PRO A 185 7.67 23.11 15.24
CA PRO A 185 8.04 24.31 14.50
C PRO A 185 8.67 25.38 15.40
N ILE A 186 8.20 25.52 16.64
CA ILE A 186 8.81 26.43 17.62
C ILE A 186 10.26 26.01 17.91
N GLN A 187 10.49 24.71 18.17
CA GLN A 187 11.83 24.17 18.41
C GLN A 187 12.77 24.45 17.23
N THR A 188 12.26 24.23 16.02
CA THR A 188 13.01 24.36 14.79
C THR A 188 13.43 25.82 14.55
N VAL A 189 12.52 26.76 14.79
CA VAL A 189 12.83 28.20 14.73
C VAL A 189 13.83 28.58 15.82
N MET A 190 13.66 28.11 17.06
CA MET A 190 14.64 28.35 18.13
C MET A 190 16.05 27.87 17.75
N ARG A 191 16.17 26.68 17.13
CA ARG A 191 17.44 26.16 16.61
C ARG A 191 18.04 27.07 15.54
N ARG A 192 17.22 27.55 14.59
CA ARG A 192 17.67 28.46 13.51
C ARG A 192 18.29 29.74 14.07
N TYR A 193 17.78 30.26 15.18
CA TYR A 193 18.25 31.50 15.81
C TYR A 193 19.23 31.27 16.97
N GLY A 194 19.71 30.04 17.17
CA GLY A 194 20.74 29.74 18.17
C GLY A 194 20.29 29.83 19.63
N VAL A 195 18.98 29.73 19.90
CA VAL A 195 18.46 29.72 21.28
C VAL A 195 18.98 28.45 21.99
N PRO A 196 19.59 28.57 23.18
CA PRO A 196 20.14 27.42 23.88
C PRO A 196 19.03 26.48 24.37
N GLU A 197 19.34 25.18 24.33
CA GLU A 197 18.51 24.08 24.86
C GLU A 197 17.03 24.10 24.42
N PRO A 198 16.73 24.21 23.11
CA PRO A 198 15.36 24.46 22.65
C PRO A 198 14.40 23.31 22.95
N TYR A 199 14.90 22.07 22.94
CA TYR A 199 14.11 20.88 23.29
C TYR A 199 13.70 20.88 24.77
N GLU A 200 14.64 21.17 25.69
CA GLU A 200 14.35 21.15 27.13
C GLU A 200 13.40 22.29 27.52
N LYS A 201 13.56 23.48 26.90
CA LYS A 201 12.61 24.60 27.07
C LYS A 201 11.18 24.23 26.65
N LEU A 202 11.02 23.48 25.56
CA LEU A 202 9.70 23.00 25.10
C LEU A 202 9.15 21.85 25.94
N LYS A 203 10.01 20.96 26.42
CA LYS A 203 9.61 19.87 27.31
C LYS A 203 8.99 20.38 28.61
N VAL A 204 9.44 21.52 29.12
CA VAL A 204 8.83 22.21 30.27
C VAL A 204 7.40 22.68 29.96
N LEU A 205 7.12 23.06 28.71
CA LEU A 205 5.80 23.49 28.27
C LEU A 205 4.83 22.30 28.08
N THR A 206 5.32 21.19 27.53
CA THR A 206 4.45 20.08 27.07
C THR A 206 4.33 18.92 28.04
N ARG A 207 5.28 18.72 28.98
CA ARG A 207 5.29 17.53 29.84
C ARG A 207 4.30 17.63 31.00
N GLY A 208 3.25 16.81 30.94
CA GLY A 208 2.27 16.67 32.03
C GLY A 208 1.29 17.84 32.16
N ARG A 209 1.20 18.70 31.13
CA ARG A 209 0.28 19.84 31.07
C ARG A 209 -0.52 19.78 29.76
N THR A 210 -1.78 20.18 29.83
CA THR A 210 -2.57 20.44 28.62
C THR A 210 -2.01 21.68 27.95
N VAL A 211 -1.58 21.54 26.69
CA VAL A 211 -1.08 22.65 25.89
C VAL A 211 -2.26 23.34 25.23
N THR A 212 -2.40 24.64 25.44
CA THR A 212 -3.45 25.47 24.83
C THR A 212 -2.87 26.55 23.93
N SER A 213 -3.71 27.14 23.07
CA SER A 213 -3.42 28.35 22.29
C SER A 213 -2.72 29.43 23.11
N GLU A 214 -3.24 29.70 24.31
CA GLU A 214 -2.78 30.76 25.19
C GLU A 214 -1.38 30.43 25.72
N SER A 215 -1.18 29.20 26.20
CA SER A 215 0.11 28.74 26.70
C SER A 215 1.22 28.79 25.64
N ILE A 216 0.89 28.46 24.39
CA ILE A 216 1.84 28.53 23.27
C ILE A 216 2.19 29.98 22.95
N LYS A 217 1.20 30.87 22.89
CA LYS A 217 1.42 32.30 22.62
C LYS A 217 2.23 32.97 23.74
N GLU A 218 1.97 32.64 25.00
CA GLU A 218 2.76 33.11 26.14
C GLU A 218 4.21 32.61 26.07
N PHE A 219 4.40 31.33 25.76
CA PHE A 219 5.73 30.77 25.56
C PHE A 219 6.50 31.50 24.47
N ILE A 220 5.89 31.72 23.30
CA ILE A 220 6.53 32.41 22.16
C ILE A 220 6.94 33.84 22.51
N LYS A 221 6.11 34.57 23.27
CA LYS A 221 6.44 35.93 23.73
C LYS A 221 7.70 35.97 24.59
N GLY A 222 7.87 34.98 25.46
CA GLY A 222 9.02 34.84 26.36
C GLY A 222 10.32 34.38 25.68
N LEU A 223 10.29 34.00 24.40
CA LEU A 223 11.49 33.59 23.68
C LEU A 223 12.40 34.78 23.35
N GLU A 224 13.71 34.58 23.46
CA GLU A 224 14.73 35.52 22.98
C GLU A 224 14.90 35.36 21.46
N LEU A 225 13.86 35.75 20.71
CA LEU A 225 13.81 35.72 19.25
C LEU A 225 13.51 37.12 18.68
N PRO A 226 13.95 37.45 17.47
CA PRO A 226 13.51 38.65 16.77
C PRO A 226 11.98 38.68 16.58
N GLU A 227 11.41 39.86 16.36
CA GLU A 227 9.95 40.01 16.23
C GLU A 227 9.36 39.29 15.01
N GLU A 228 10.08 39.24 13.90
CA GLU A 228 9.62 38.54 12.69
C GLU A 228 9.29 37.04 12.93
N PRO A 229 10.22 36.19 13.43
CA PRO A 229 9.92 34.79 13.72
C PRO A 229 8.87 34.62 14.83
N LYS A 230 8.82 35.51 15.83
CA LYS A 230 7.74 35.49 16.84
C LYS A 230 6.37 35.71 16.22
N ASN A 231 6.26 36.66 15.29
CA ASN A 231 5.03 36.95 14.57
C ASN A 231 4.60 35.81 13.66
N ILE A 232 5.55 35.11 13.02
CA ILE A 232 5.25 33.90 12.22
C ILE A 232 4.72 32.79 13.12
N LEU A 233 5.45 32.45 14.20
CA LEU A 233 5.06 31.39 15.12
C LEU A 233 3.71 31.67 15.80
N SER A 234 3.43 32.93 16.15
CA SER A 234 2.18 33.32 16.83
C SER A 234 0.94 33.22 15.95
N LYS A 235 1.11 33.14 14.62
CA LYS A 235 0.02 32.94 13.66
C LYS A 235 -0.24 31.47 13.34
N LEU A 236 0.67 30.56 13.73
CA LEU A 236 0.49 29.13 13.49
C LEU A 236 -0.66 28.59 14.35
N THR A 237 -1.37 27.65 13.75
CA THR A 237 -2.41 26.82 14.36
C THR A 237 -2.17 25.38 13.91
N PRO A 238 -2.66 24.37 14.64
CA PRO A 238 -2.59 22.98 14.17
C PRO A 238 -3.16 22.81 12.75
N HIS A 239 -4.22 23.56 12.41
CA HIS A 239 -4.84 23.60 11.08
C HIS A 239 -3.94 24.14 9.97
N SER A 240 -3.08 25.11 10.27
CA SER A 240 -2.20 25.74 9.27
C SER A 240 -0.81 25.10 9.23
N TYR A 241 -0.45 24.29 10.22
CA TYR A 241 0.81 23.55 10.27
C TYR A 241 0.73 22.23 9.47
N VAL A 242 0.44 22.35 8.17
CA VAL A 242 0.31 21.22 7.23
C VAL A 242 1.48 21.11 6.24
N GLY A 243 2.47 21.99 6.36
CA GLY A 243 3.66 22.01 5.51
C GLY A 243 3.30 22.06 4.02
N ALA A 244 3.85 21.12 3.24
CA ALA A 244 3.60 21.01 1.80
C ALA A 244 2.47 20.03 1.43
N ALA A 245 1.66 19.56 2.40
CA ALA A 245 0.70 18.47 2.17
C ALA A 245 -0.24 18.72 0.98
N VAL A 246 -0.85 19.91 0.91
CA VAL A 246 -1.76 20.29 -0.19
C VAL A 246 -1.03 20.23 -1.54
N LYS A 247 0.13 20.87 -1.63
CA LYS A 247 0.94 20.90 -2.86
C LYS A 247 1.37 19.50 -3.30
N LEU A 248 1.78 18.64 -2.37
CA LEU A 248 2.18 17.27 -2.67
C LEU A 248 1.00 16.43 -3.19
N ALA A 249 -0.19 16.60 -2.60
CA ALA A 249 -1.41 15.93 -3.06
C ALA A 249 -1.80 16.37 -4.49
N GLU A 250 -1.75 17.67 -4.79
CA GLU A 250 -2.03 18.21 -6.14
C GLU A 250 -1.01 17.75 -7.19
N MET A 251 0.23 17.45 -6.78
CA MET A 251 1.32 17.05 -7.67
C MET A 251 1.45 15.54 -7.86
N VAL A 252 0.57 14.71 -7.27
CA VAL A 252 0.72 13.25 -7.28
C VAL A 252 0.77 12.67 -8.70
N ASP A 253 -0.05 13.18 -9.63
CA ASP A 253 -0.10 12.69 -11.02
C ASP A 253 1.21 12.96 -11.78
N LEU A 254 1.84 14.11 -11.50
CA LEU A 254 3.14 14.45 -12.09
C LEU A 254 4.23 13.53 -11.55
N ALA A 255 4.20 13.23 -10.24
CA ALA A 255 5.17 12.35 -9.61
C ALA A 255 5.07 10.91 -10.15
N VAL A 256 3.85 10.38 -10.31
CA VAL A 256 3.63 9.01 -10.79
C VAL A 256 3.99 8.84 -12.26
N ARG A 257 3.79 9.86 -13.12
CA ARG A 257 4.14 9.79 -14.55
C ARG A 257 5.62 9.96 -14.84
N ALA A 258 6.39 10.48 -13.88
CA ALA A 258 7.83 10.70 -14.03
C ALA A 258 8.68 9.44 -13.79
N THR A 259 8.07 8.36 -13.29
CA THR A 259 8.69 7.04 -13.02
C THR A 259 8.25 5.99 -14.03
#